data_AF-A0A386TA90-F1
#
_entry.id   AF-A0A386TA90-F1
#
_cell.length_a   1.000
_cell.length_b   1.000
_cell.length_c   1.000
_cell.angle_alpha   90.00
_cell.angle_beta   90.00
_cell.angle_gamma   90.00
#
_symmetry.space_group_name_H-M   'P 1'
#
loop_
_entity.id
_entity.type
_entity.pdbx_description
1 polymer ?
#
loop_
_entity_poly.entity_id
_entity_poly.type
_entity_poly.pdbx_seq_one_letter_code
_entity_poly.pdbx_strand_id
1 'polypeptide(L)'
;MALITRSHTKGDAPSTAVYSPCELYRYSLTRVWDSAAPRVMFVMLNPSTATEVQNDPTVERCERRARVLGFGGFRVTNIFAFRATDPRDMRAAVDPIGPENDATLIEGAGWADRIIAAWGVHGAHLDRGLAVAARLARGDKPLYHLGLSKAGHPRHPLYLPYTQEPVLWQP
;
A
#
# COMPACT_ATOMS: atom_id res chain seq x y z
N MET A 1 -11.88 -1.02 -20.58
CA MET A 1 -12.26 -2.34 -20.03
C MET A 1 -12.33 -2.21 -18.51
N ALA A 2 -13.32 -2.82 -17.87
CA ALA A 2 -13.56 -2.68 -16.43
C ALA A 2 -12.49 -3.41 -15.60
N LEU A 3 -12.19 -2.87 -14.41
CA LEU A 3 -11.29 -3.50 -13.44
C LEU A 3 -11.83 -4.87 -12.96
N ILE A 4 -10.92 -5.79 -12.65
CA ILE A 4 -11.24 -7.09 -12.07
C ILE A 4 -11.17 -6.98 -10.56
N THR A 5 -12.25 -7.32 -9.87
CA THR A 5 -12.26 -7.43 -8.40
C THR A 5 -12.39 -8.90 -8.02
N ARG A 6 -11.44 -9.42 -7.24
CA ARG A 6 -11.48 -10.77 -6.67
C ARG A 6 -11.64 -10.68 -5.16
N SER A 7 -12.45 -11.57 -4.60
CA SER A 7 -12.72 -11.61 -3.17
C SER A 7 -12.57 -13.02 -2.61
N HIS A 8 -12.09 -13.11 -1.39
CA HIS A 8 -11.98 -14.34 -0.62
C HIS A 8 -12.14 -14.02 0.88
N THR A 9 -12.75 -14.91 1.64
CA THR A 9 -12.85 -14.75 3.10
C THR A 9 -11.98 -15.81 3.76
N LYS A 10 -10.94 -15.37 4.47
CA LYS A 10 -10.07 -16.27 5.24
C LYS A 10 -10.29 -16.01 6.73
N GLY A 11 -10.97 -16.93 7.41
CA GLY A 11 -11.31 -16.78 8.83
C GLY A 11 -12.24 -15.58 9.04
N ASP A 12 -11.81 -14.61 9.84
CA ASP A 12 -12.55 -13.39 10.22
C ASP A 12 -12.44 -12.25 9.20
N ALA A 13 -11.54 -12.37 8.20
CA ALA A 13 -11.18 -11.24 7.34
C ALA A 13 -11.63 -11.45 5.89
N PRO A 14 -12.76 -10.85 5.47
CA PRO A 14 -13.03 -10.53 4.07
C PRO A 14 -11.84 -9.83 3.44
N SER A 15 -11.38 -10.37 2.30
CA SER A 15 -10.20 -9.94 1.55
C SER A 15 -10.59 -9.67 0.11
N THR A 16 -10.22 -8.51 -0.42
CA THR A 16 -10.54 -8.08 -1.79
C THR A 16 -9.32 -7.50 -2.47
N ALA A 17 -9.04 -7.93 -3.70
CA ALA A 17 -7.97 -7.41 -4.54
C ALA A 17 -8.52 -6.88 -5.86
N VAL A 18 -8.01 -5.71 -6.28
CA VAL A 18 -8.42 -5.03 -7.53
C VAL A 18 -7.26 -5.05 -8.52
N TYR A 19 -7.52 -5.55 -9.73
CA TYR A 19 -6.54 -5.75 -10.79
C TYR A 19 -6.98 -5.08 -12.09
N SER A 20 -6.01 -4.78 -12.95
CA SER A 20 -6.27 -4.50 -14.36
C SER A 20 -6.85 -5.72 -15.08
N PRO A 21 -7.56 -5.55 -16.22
CA PRO A 21 -8.03 -6.66 -17.05
C PRO A 21 -6.94 -7.63 -17.50
N CYS A 22 -5.73 -7.14 -17.76
CA CYS A 22 -4.57 -7.97 -18.13
C CYS A 22 -3.83 -8.56 -16.92
N GLU A 23 -4.30 -8.30 -15.70
CA GLU A 23 -3.72 -8.75 -14.43
C GLU A 23 -2.25 -8.36 -14.17
N LEU A 24 -1.62 -7.57 -15.05
CA LEU A 24 -0.26 -7.04 -14.86
C LEU A 24 -0.19 -6.01 -13.72
N TYR A 25 -1.30 -5.34 -13.43
CA TYR A 25 -1.41 -4.35 -12.37
C TYR A 25 -2.30 -4.85 -11.23
N ARG A 26 -1.87 -4.62 -10.00
CA ARG A 26 -2.73 -4.74 -8.79
C ARG A 26 -2.79 -3.37 -8.13
N TYR A 27 -3.98 -2.78 -8.14
CA TYR A 27 -4.18 -1.43 -7.64
C TYR A 27 -4.39 -1.39 -6.13
N SER A 28 -5.09 -2.37 -5.57
CA SER A 28 -5.28 -2.48 -4.12
C SER A 28 -5.44 -3.93 -3.66
N LEU A 29 -5.11 -4.15 -2.38
CA LEU A 29 -5.44 -5.35 -1.62
C LEU A 29 -5.96 -4.90 -0.25
N THR A 30 -7.21 -5.23 0.07
CA THR A 30 -7.90 -4.79 1.28
C THR A 30 -8.30 -6.00 2.12
N ARG A 31 -8.15 -5.90 3.44
CA ARG A 31 -8.70 -6.85 4.40
C ARG A 31 -9.36 -6.12 5.56
N VAL A 32 -10.54 -6.57 5.97
CA VAL A 32 -11.31 -5.96 7.07
C VAL A 32 -11.81 -7.08 7.97
N TRP A 33 -11.44 -7.06 9.25
CA TRP A 33 -11.90 -8.01 10.27
C TRP A 33 -12.84 -7.38 11.31
N ASP A 34 -12.81 -6.05 11.44
CA ASP A 34 -13.74 -5.28 12.26
C ASP A 34 -14.08 -3.98 11.53
N SER A 35 -15.34 -3.84 11.09
CA SER A 35 -15.79 -2.64 10.36
C SER A 35 -16.12 -1.46 11.28
N ALA A 36 -16.21 -1.66 12.59
CA ALA A 36 -16.47 -0.60 13.56
C ALA A 36 -15.17 0.08 14.05
N ALA A 37 -14.01 -0.56 13.86
CA ALA A 37 -12.71 -0.03 14.24
C ALA A 37 -12.05 0.80 13.11
N PRO A 38 -11.07 1.67 13.44
CA PRO A 38 -10.36 2.48 12.45
C PRO A 38 -9.62 1.61 11.41
N ARG A 39 -9.35 2.18 10.24
CA ARG A 39 -8.69 1.50 9.11
C ARG A 39 -7.36 2.16 8.76
N VAL A 40 -6.41 1.38 8.25
CA VAL A 40 -5.09 1.88 7.83
C VAL A 40 -4.78 1.57 6.37
N MET A 41 -4.29 2.55 5.62
CA MET A 41 -3.70 2.34 4.30
C MET A 41 -2.18 2.34 4.41
N PHE A 42 -1.54 1.30 3.90
CA PHE A 42 -0.10 1.27 3.66
C PHE A 42 0.18 1.57 2.19
N VAL A 43 0.97 2.61 1.93
CA VAL A 43 1.39 3.02 0.59
C VAL A 43 2.79 2.48 0.33
N MET A 44 2.85 1.41 -0.44
CA MET A 44 4.05 0.60 -0.65
C MET A 44 4.70 0.90 -2.02
N LEU A 45 5.79 0.21 -2.36
CA LEU A 45 6.50 0.44 -3.61
C LEU A 45 5.73 -0.10 -4.82
N ASN A 46 5.62 -1.42 -4.93
CA ASN A 46 4.95 -2.13 -6.00
C ASN A 46 4.40 -3.48 -5.48
N PRO A 47 3.29 -4.00 -6.05
CA PRO A 47 2.78 -5.31 -5.71
C PRO A 47 3.77 -6.43 -5.99
N SER A 48 3.83 -7.44 -5.12
CA SER A 48 4.49 -8.73 -5.37
C SER A 48 3.42 -9.84 -5.49
N THR A 49 3.58 -10.95 -4.76
CA THR A 49 2.82 -12.19 -4.95
C THR A 49 1.54 -12.31 -4.13
N ALA A 50 1.27 -11.39 -3.18
CA ALA A 50 0.02 -11.45 -2.42
C ALA A 50 -1.23 -11.40 -3.32
N THR A 51 -2.28 -12.07 -2.89
CA THR A 51 -3.61 -12.06 -3.53
C THR A 51 -4.68 -11.87 -2.47
N GLU A 52 -5.94 -11.84 -2.91
CA GLU A 52 -7.09 -11.92 -2.03
C GLU A 52 -7.08 -13.19 -1.15
N VAL A 53 -6.41 -14.27 -1.58
CA VAL A 53 -6.35 -15.56 -0.86
C VAL A 53 -5.15 -15.65 0.09
N GLN A 54 -3.97 -15.20 -0.34
CA GLN A 54 -2.72 -15.42 0.38
C GLN A 54 -1.88 -14.16 0.56
N ASN A 55 -1.19 -14.07 1.71
CA ASN A 55 -0.19 -13.04 1.96
C ASN A 55 1.16 -13.41 1.36
N ASP A 56 1.89 -12.39 0.91
CA ASP A 56 3.35 -12.42 0.85
C ASP A 56 3.94 -11.90 2.18
N PRO A 57 5.26 -12.00 2.42
CA PRO A 57 5.85 -11.56 3.69
C PRO A 57 5.59 -10.09 4.04
N THR A 58 5.46 -9.23 3.04
CA THR A 58 5.21 -7.79 3.24
C THR A 58 3.77 -7.55 3.67
N VAL A 59 2.81 -8.14 2.98
CA VAL A 59 1.38 -8.00 3.33
C VAL A 59 1.09 -8.65 4.69
N GLU A 60 1.71 -9.79 5.00
CA GLU A 60 1.65 -10.40 6.34
C GLU A 60 2.17 -9.43 7.42
N ARG A 61 3.26 -8.72 7.14
CA ARG A 61 3.81 -7.70 8.05
C ARG A 61 2.84 -6.54 8.27
N CYS A 62 2.23 -6.04 7.19
CA CYS A 62 1.24 -4.96 7.25
C CYS A 62 0.01 -5.37 8.05
N GLU A 63 -0.52 -6.58 7.80
CA GLU A 63 -1.68 -7.11 8.52
C GLU A 63 -1.41 -7.24 10.03
N ARG A 64 -0.31 -7.91 10.41
CA ARG A 64 0.06 -8.05 11.83
C ARG A 64 0.24 -6.70 12.51
N ARG A 65 0.88 -5.74 11.83
CA ARG A 65 1.06 -4.38 12.36
C ARG A 65 -0.28 -3.67 12.54
N ALA A 66 -1.18 -3.77 11.56
CA ALA A 66 -2.51 -3.18 11.66
C ALA A 66 -3.29 -3.74 12.86
N ARG A 67 -3.25 -5.06 13.08
CA ARG A 67 -3.87 -5.70 14.24
C ARG A 67 -3.24 -5.26 15.57
N VAL A 68 -1.91 -5.23 15.66
CA VAL A 68 -1.19 -4.77 16.88
C VAL A 68 -1.52 -3.31 17.23
N LEU A 69 -1.70 -2.46 16.22
CA LEU A 69 -2.04 -1.04 16.40
C LEU A 69 -3.56 -0.80 16.62
N GLY A 70 -4.37 -1.87 16.71
CA GLY A 70 -5.80 -1.77 17.00
C GLY A 70 -6.68 -1.32 15.83
N PHE A 71 -6.21 -1.46 14.59
CA PHE A 71 -7.06 -1.23 13.41
C PHE A 71 -8.01 -2.42 13.18
N GLY A 72 -9.16 -2.14 12.56
CA GLY A 72 -10.15 -3.11 12.12
C GLY A 72 -9.96 -3.61 10.68
N GLY A 73 -9.06 -2.98 9.93
CA GLY A 73 -8.72 -3.41 8.59
C GLY A 73 -7.54 -2.64 8.03
N PHE A 74 -6.92 -3.21 6.98
CA PHE A 74 -5.89 -2.52 6.22
C PHE A 74 -6.15 -2.59 4.72
N ARG A 75 -5.59 -1.61 4.00
CA ARG A 75 -5.46 -1.62 2.56
C ARG A 75 -4.00 -1.39 2.17
N VAL A 76 -3.46 -2.24 1.31
CA VAL A 76 -2.18 -2.01 0.64
C VAL A 76 -2.46 -1.42 -0.73
N THR A 77 -1.94 -0.21 -0.95
CA THR A 77 -1.80 0.43 -2.27
C THR A 77 -0.31 0.58 -2.57
N ASN A 78 0.04 0.96 -3.80
CA ASN A 78 1.43 1.06 -4.22
C ASN A 78 1.65 2.31 -5.06
N ILE A 79 2.84 2.91 -4.95
CA ILE A 79 3.18 4.04 -5.81
C ILE A 79 3.37 3.60 -7.28
N PHE A 80 3.67 2.32 -7.53
CA PHE A 80 3.63 1.67 -8.85
C PHE A 80 2.68 0.47 -8.80
N ALA A 81 1.70 0.36 -9.70
CA ALA A 81 0.75 -0.76 -9.67
C ALA A 81 1.28 -2.03 -10.36
N PHE A 82 2.38 -1.94 -11.12
CA PHE A 82 2.92 -3.08 -11.86
C PHE A 82 3.41 -4.18 -10.90
N ARG A 83 2.91 -5.39 -11.10
CA ARG A 83 3.21 -6.54 -10.22
C ARG A 83 4.57 -7.13 -10.58
N ALA A 84 5.49 -7.09 -9.62
CA ALA A 84 6.82 -7.66 -9.75
C ALA A 84 7.41 -7.99 -8.37
N THR A 85 8.15 -9.09 -8.26
CA THR A 85 8.89 -9.41 -7.02
C THR A 85 10.16 -8.57 -6.89
N ASP A 86 10.86 -8.35 -8.01
CA ASP A 86 12.06 -7.52 -8.04
C ASP A 86 11.71 -6.09 -8.50
N PRO A 87 12.08 -5.05 -7.73
CA PRO A 87 11.91 -3.66 -8.15
C PRO A 87 12.58 -3.31 -9.49
N ARG A 88 13.59 -4.08 -9.93
CA ARG A 88 14.23 -3.91 -11.23
C ARG A 88 13.27 -4.21 -12.38
N ASP A 89 12.44 -5.23 -12.25
CA ASP A 89 11.44 -5.59 -13.27
C ASP A 89 10.34 -4.54 -13.33
N MET A 90 9.91 -4.04 -12.16
CA MET A 90 8.98 -2.89 -12.10
C MET A 90 9.57 -1.69 -12.83
N ARG A 91 10.83 -1.33 -12.57
CA ARG A 91 11.49 -0.19 -13.25
C ARG A 91 11.67 -0.37 -14.75
N ALA A 92 11.72 -1.62 -15.23
CA ALA A 92 11.88 -1.94 -16.65
C ALA A 92 10.53 -1.98 -17.40
N ALA A 93 9.41 -2.00 -16.69
CA ALA A 93 8.08 -1.97 -17.31
C ALA A 93 7.86 -0.65 -18.06
N VAL A 94 7.15 -0.71 -19.19
CA VAL A 94 6.85 0.46 -20.04
C VAL A 94 6.00 1.49 -19.30
N ASP A 95 5.02 1.03 -18.54
CA ASP A 95 4.20 1.86 -17.66
C ASP A 95 4.13 1.20 -16.28
N PRO A 96 5.07 1.47 -15.36
CA PRO A 96 5.07 0.85 -14.04
C PRO A 96 3.97 1.41 -13.12
N ILE A 97 3.47 2.61 -13.43
CA ILE A 97 2.48 3.29 -12.60
C ILE A 97 1.14 2.60 -12.77
N GLY A 98 0.72 2.35 -14.01
CA GLY A 98 -0.56 1.77 -14.36
C GLY A 98 -1.69 2.82 -14.37
N PRO A 99 -2.66 2.72 -15.30
CA PRO A 99 -3.60 3.79 -15.59
C PRO A 99 -4.52 4.19 -14.43
N GLU A 100 -4.95 3.22 -13.60
CA GLU A 100 -5.92 3.47 -12.52
C GLU A 100 -5.26 3.70 -11.15
N ASN A 101 -3.92 3.77 -11.10
CA ASN A 101 -3.21 3.75 -9.83
C ASN A 101 -3.40 5.04 -9.02
N ASP A 102 -3.35 6.20 -9.68
CA ASP A 102 -3.54 7.48 -9.01
C ASP A 102 -4.97 7.64 -8.45
N ALA A 103 -5.98 7.20 -9.21
CA ALA A 103 -7.37 7.20 -8.74
C ALA A 103 -7.54 6.26 -7.54
N THR A 104 -6.94 5.06 -7.57
CA THR A 104 -7.01 4.09 -6.48
C THR A 104 -6.27 4.57 -5.22
N LEU A 105 -5.16 5.31 -5.36
CA LEU A 105 -4.46 5.93 -4.23
C LEU A 105 -5.34 6.95 -3.51
N ILE A 106 -6.06 7.79 -4.26
CA ILE A 106 -6.99 8.78 -3.68
C ILE A 106 -8.19 8.11 -3.02
N GLU A 107 -8.80 7.13 -3.68
CA GLU A 107 -9.91 6.37 -3.12
C GLU A 107 -9.50 5.63 -1.83
N GLY A 108 -8.31 5.03 -1.82
CA GLY A 108 -7.71 4.43 -0.62
C GLY A 108 -7.45 5.42 0.51
N ALA A 109 -6.98 6.62 0.19
CA ALA A 109 -6.81 7.69 1.18
C ALA A 109 -8.15 8.14 1.78
N GLY A 110 -9.20 8.24 0.95
CA GLY A 110 -10.57 8.50 1.42
C GLY A 110 -11.10 7.40 2.33
N TRP A 111 -10.80 6.15 2.02
CA TRP A 111 -11.22 4.98 2.80
C TRP A 111 -10.51 4.84 4.16
N ALA A 112 -9.21 5.13 4.28
CA ALA A 112 -8.43 4.82 5.49
C ALA A 112 -8.42 5.92 6.54
N ASP A 113 -8.55 5.63 7.83
CA ASP A 113 -8.42 6.62 8.92
C ASP A 113 -6.96 7.00 9.21
N ARG A 114 -6.00 6.15 8.83
CA ARG A 114 -4.56 6.43 8.88
C ARG A 114 -3.87 6.04 7.58
N ILE A 115 -2.94 6.87 7.11
CA ILE A 115 -2.14 6.60 5.90
C ILE A 115 -0.67 6.49 6.30
N ILE A 116 -0.03 5.37 5.98
CA ILE A 116 1.38 5.10 6.28
C ILE A 116 2.14 4.93 4.95
N ALA A 117 3.06 5.84 4.68
CA ALA A 117 4.02 5.75 3.58
C ALA A 117 5.13 4.74 3.91
N ALA A 118 5.49 3.90 2.93
CA ALA A 118 6.32 2.71 3.15
C ALA A 118 7.05 2.18 1.89
N TRP A 119 7.25 3.01 0.86
CA TRP A 119 7.77 2.58 -0.45
C TRP A 119 9.30 2.46 -0.57
N GLY A 120 10.07 2.88 0.42
CA GLY A 120 11.53 2.77 0.42
C GLY A 120 12.24 3.68 -0.60
N VAL A 121 13.55 3.47 -0.75
CA VAL A 121 14.42 4.33 -1.58
C VAL A 121 14.09 4.28 -3.09
N HIS A 122 13.48 3.19 -3.55
CA HIS A 122 13.09 3.04 -4.94
C HIS A 122 11.94 3.95 -5.37
N GLY A 123 11.28 4.62 -4.42
CA GLY A 123 10.31 5.68 -4.76
C GLY A 123 10.94 6.90 -5.42
N ALA A 124 12.27 7.04 -5.44
CA ALA A 124 12.95 8.05 -6.24
C ALA A 124 12.82 7.80 -7.76
N HIS A 125 12.48 6.58 -8.18
CA HIS A 125 12.26 6.30 -9.59
C HIS A 125 11.10 7.14 -10.13
N LEU A 126 11.32 7.86 -11.23
CA LEU A 126 10.35 8.78 -11.86
C LEU A 126 9.80 9.85 -10.89
N ASP A 127 10.55 10.19 -9.84
CA ASP A 127 10.11 11.06 -8.73
C ASP A 127 8.76 10.64 -8.12
N ARG A 128 8.43 9.35 -8.26
CA ARG A 128 7.07 8.87 -8.02
C ARG A 128 6.66 8.97 -6.56
N GLY A 129 7.59 8.70 -5.65
CA GLY A 129 7.36 8.83 -4.21
C GLY A 129 7.03 10.28 -3.83
N LEU A 130 7.73 11.27 -4.39
CA LEU A 130 7.47 12.69 -4.16
C LEU A 130 6.10 13.08 -4.74
N ALA A 131 5.80 12.67 -5.97
CA ALA A 131 4.53 12.94 -6.62
C ALA A 131 3.33 12.36 -5.85
N VAL A 132 3.44 11.13 -5.34
CA VAL A 132 2.38 10.50 -4.53
C VAL A 132 2.28 11.16 -3.16
N ALA A 133 3.40 11.48 -2.49
CA ALA A 133 3.37 12.19 -1.21
C ALA A 133 2.66 13.55 -1.34
N ALA A 134 3.03 14.36 -2.33
CA ALA A 134 2.40 15.65 -2.60
C ALA A 134 0.91 15.50 -2.93
N ARG A 135 0.53 14.44 -3.66
CA ARG A 135 -0.88 14.17 -3.96
C ARG A 135 -1.69 13.81 -2.72
N LEU A 136 -1.16 12.94 -1.86
CA LEU A 136 -1.86 12.51 -0.64
C LEU A 136 -1.90 13.62 0.42
N ALA A 137 -0.86 14.48 0.48
CA ALA A 137 -0.81 15.63 1.38
C ALA A 137 -1.85 16.72 1.07
N ARG A 138 -2.46 16.70 -0.12
CA ARG A 138 -3.60 17.56 -0.46
C ARG A 138 -4.94 17.07 0.10
N GLY A 139 -5.00 15.83 0.60
CA GLY A 139 -6.17 15.31 1.27
C GLY A 139 -6.22 15.73 2.74
N ASP A 140 -7.34 15.44 3.41
CA ASP A 140 -7.59 15.89 4.79
C ASP A 140 -6.86 15.07 5.86
N LYS A 141 -6.16 13.99 5.46
CA LYS A 141 -5.55 13.04 6.39
C LYS A 141 -4.03 13.20 6.43
N PRO A 142 -3.44 13.32 7.63
CA PRO A 142 -1.99 13.39 7.76
C PRO A 142 -1.32 12.10 7.26
N LEU A 143 -0.14 12.27 6.68
CA LEU A 143 0.73 11.15 6.29
C LEU A 143 1.61 10.73 7.45
N TYR A 144 1.82 9.42 7.61
CA TYR A 144 2.72 8.85 8.60
C TYR A 144 3.81 8.02 7.93
N HIS A 145 4.89 7.74 8.64
CA HIS A 145 5.91 6.78 8.26
C HIS A 145 6.32 5.91 9.45
N LEU A 146 6.94 4.76 9.18
CA LEU A 146 7.54 3.91 10.22
C LEU A 146 9.04 4.18 10.42
N GLY A 147 9.58 5.17 9.72
CA GLY A 147 10.97 5.61 9.79
C GLY A 147 11.41 6.08 8.42
N LEU A 148 12.47 6.90 8.38
CA LEU A 148 13.01 7.44 7.14
C LEU A 148 14.41 6.86 6.85
N SER A 149 14.75 6.73 5.57
CA SER A 149 16.13 6.50 5.14
C SER A 149 16.96 7.77 5.33
N LYS A 150 18.29 7.68 5.13
CA LYS A 150 19.16 8.87 5.16
C LYS A 150 18.75 9.92 4.12
N ALA A 151 18.16 9.49 3.01
CA ALA A 151 17.66 10.35 1.95
C ALA A 151 16.19 10.76 2.13
N GLY A 152 15.60 10.52 3.31
CA GLY A 152 14.22 10.95 3.62
C GLY A 152 13.12 10.05 3.05
N HIS A 153 13.44 8.88 2.48
CA HIS A 153 12.41 7.97 1.96
C HIS A 153 11.77 7.14 3.08
N PRO A 154 10.44 6.95 3.08
CA PRO A 154 9.75 6.13 4.07
C PRO A 154 10.21 4.68 4.00
N ARG A 155 10.68 4.11 5.10
CA ARG A 155 11.23 2.76 5.16
C ARG A 155 10.16 1.70 4.94
N HIS A 156 10.57 0.63 4.27
CA HIS A 156 9.74 -0.55 4.06
C HIS A 156 9.48 -1.29 5.40
N PRO A 157 8.24 -1.74 5.68
CA PRO A 157 7.83 -2.26 6.99
C PRO A 157 8.41 -3.63 7.34
N LEU A 158 8.80 -4.42 6.33
CA LEU A 158 9.21 -5.83 6.49
C LEU A 158 10.22 -6.05 7.62
N TYR A 159 11.20 -5.16 7.74
CA TYR A 159 12.31 -5.30 8.70
C TYR A 159 12.23 -4.36 9.91
N LEU A 160 11.15 -3.59 10.05
CA LEU A 160 10.98 -2.67 11.18
C LEU A 160 10.27 -3.36 12.35
N PRO A 161 10.72 -3.19 13.61
CA PRO A 161 10.12 -3.86 14.76
C PRO A 161 8.66 -3.43 14.97
N TYR A 162 7.83 -4.28 15.58
CA TYR A 162 6.42 -3.95 15.84
C TYR A 162 6.25 -2.82 16.86
N THR A 163 7.21 -2.64 17.76
CA THR A 163 7.27 -1.50 18.71
C THR A 163 7.49 -0.15 18.02
N GLN A 164 7.85 -0.13 16.73
CA GLN A 164 7.92 1.11 15.96
C GLN A 164 6.51 1.63 15.69
N GLU A 165 6.15 2.71 16.36
CA GLU A 165 4.91 3.43 16.12
C GLU A 165 4.98 4.28 14.83
N PRO A 166 3.85 4.51 14.13
CA PRO A 166 3.78 5.47 13.04
C PRO A 166 4.05 6.90 13.53
N VAL A 167 4.94 7.61 12.85
CA VAL A 167 5.30 9.00 13.13
C VAL A 167 4.75 9.90 12.05
N LEU A 168 4.22 11.07 12.43
CA LEU A 168 3.71 12.06 11.48
C LEU A 168 4.83 12.48 10.50
N TRP A 169 4.52 12.47 9.21
CA TRP A 169 5.44 12.82 8.15
C TRP A 169 5.09 14.17 7.54
N GLN A 170 6.09 15.05 7.45
CA GLN A 170 6.05 16.30 6.70
C GLN A 170 6.99 16.13 5.50
N PRO A 171 6.50 15.54 4.39
CA PRO A 171 7.29 15.27 3.18
C PRO A 171 7.75 16.53 2.45
#